data_AF-A0A3A2Z221-F1
#
_entry.id   AF-A0A3A2Z221-F1
#
_cell.length_a   1.000
_cell.length_b   1.000
_cell.length_c   1.000
_cell.angle_alpha   90.00
_cell.angle_beta   90.00
_cell.angle_gamma   90.00
#
_symmetry.space_group_name_H-M   'P 1'
#
loop_
_entity.id
_entity.type
_entity.pdbx_description
1 polymer ?
#
loop_
_entity_poly.entity_id
_entity_poly.type
_entity_poly.pdbx_seq_one_letter_code
_entity_poly.pdbx_strand_id
1 'polypeptide(L)' 'MMLLSVKVDAALSSSCLTDTGKYVVRLQRQCFFRTFPPERVWLYVKISQNLNKFCSDDFTIQLAGLVLDGVEDKFAK' A
#
# COMPACT_ATOMS: atom_id res chain seq x y z
N MET A 1 0.07 3.00 1.83
CA MET A 1 1.28 2.41 1.22
C MET A 1 1.33 2.63 -0.28
N MET A 2 0.40 2.03 -1.03
CA MET A 2 0.39 2.11 -2.50
C MET A 2 0.33 3.55 -3.03
N LEU A 3 -0.51 4.42 -2.45
CA LEU A 3 -0.59 5.83 -2.86
C LEU A 3 0.74 6.58 -2.69
N LEU A 4 1.41 6.41 -1.54
CA LEU A 4 2.71 7.06 -1.30
C LEU A 4 3.78 6.48 -2.23
N SER A 5 3.77 5.15 -2.45
CA SER A 5 4.64 4.52 -3.45
C SER A 5 4.43 5.10 -4.84
N VAL A 6 3.18 5.16 -5.31
CA VAL A 6 2.82 5.68 -6.64
C VAL A 6 3.20 7.16 -6.77
N LYS A 7 2.92 7.99 -5.76
CA LYS A 7 3.32 9.40 -5.77
C LYS A 7 4.84 9.58 -5.81
N VAL A 8 5.57 8.81 -5.01
CA VAL A 8 7.04 8.84 -5.02
C VAL A 8 7.58 8.35 -6.36
N ASP A 9 7.03 7.28 -6.94
CA ASP A 9 7.48 6.77 -8.24
C ASP A 9 7.17 7.74 -9.38
N ALA A 10 6.02 8.42 -9.35
CA ALA A 10 5.67 9.47 -10.31
C ALA A 10 6.57 10.72 -10.16
N ALA A 11 6.94 11.09 -8.93
CA ALA A 11 7.91 12.16 -8.69
C ALA A 11 9.31 11.75 -9.16
N LEU A 12 9.71 10.49 -8.95
CA LEU A 12 11.00 9.98 -9.38
C LEU A 12 11.11 9.87 -10.91
N SER A 13 10.03 9.50 -11.60
CA SER A 13 10.03 9.40 -13.06
C SER A 13 10.24 10.75 -13.74
N SER A 14 9.71 11.82 -13.16
CA SER A 14 9.87 13.21 -13.64
C SER A 14 11.10 13.93 -13.07
N SER A 15 11.80 13.36 -12.10
CA SER A 15 12.97 13.99 -11.48
C SER A 15 14.23 13.92 -12.35
N CYS A 16 15.06 14.97 -12.24
CA CYS A 16 16.40 15.03 -12.82
C CYS A 16 17.46 14.25 -12.01
N LEU A 17 17.04 13.37 -11.09
CA LEU A 17 17.95 12.56 -10.30
C LEU A 17 18.66 11.53 -11.19
N THR A 18 19.91 11.21 -10.83
CA THR A 18 20.61 10.05 -11.40
C THR A 18 19.93 8.75 -10.98
N ASP A 19 20.16 7.67 -11.73
CA ASP A 19 19.57 6.36 -11.40
C ASP A 19 19.95 5.89 -10.00
N THR A 20 21.18 6.17 -9.56
CA THR A 20 21.63 5.92 -8.19
C THR A 20 20.82 6.71 -7.17
N GLY A 21 20.55 8.00 -7.45
CA GLY A 21 19.69 8.82 -6.59
C GLY A 21 18.26 8.28 -6.50
N LYS A 22 17.69 7.86 -7.63
CA LYS A 22 16.35 7.23 -7.67
C LYS A 22 16.33 5.92 -6.87
N TYR A 23 17.39 5.12 -6.95
CA TYR A 23 17.54 3.90 -6.16
C TYR A 23 17.55 4.19 -4.65
N VAL A 24 18.33 5.18 -4.21
CA VAL A 24 18.40 5.58 -2.79
C VAL A 24 17.03 6.01 -2.26
N VAL A 25 16.28 6.81 -3.01
CA VAL A 25 14.94 7.24 -2.59
C VAL A 25 13.98 6.04 -2.48
N ARG A 26 14.02 5.10 -3.42
CA ARG A 26 13.23 3.86 -3.36
C ARG A 26 13.59 3.02 -2.12
N LEU A 27 14.88 2.92 -1.80
CA LEU A 27 15.38 2.23 -0.61
C LEU A 27 14.88 2.91 0.67
N GLN A 28 15.02 4.23 0.79
CA GLN A 28 14.55 4.99 1.95
C GLN A 28 13.04 4.85 2.15
N ARG A 29 12.25 4.90 1.06
CA ARG A 29 10.82 4.64 1.10
C ARG A 29 10.52 3.25 1.67
N GLN A 30 11.26 2.23 1.23
CA GLN A 30 11.08 0.86 1.74
C GLN A 30 11.45 0.76 3.23
N CYS A 31 12.54 1.39 3.66
CA CYS A 31 12.91 1.47 5.07
C CYS A 31 11.84 2.18 5.90
N PHE A 32 11.31 3.31 5.42
CA PHE A 32 10.21 4.03 6.07
C PHE A 32 8.99 3.12 6.26
N PHE A 33 8.60 2.35 5.25
CA PHE A 33 7.47 1.43 5.40
C PHE A 33 7.72 0.27 6.35
N ARG A 34 8.97 -0.16 6.53
CA ARG A 34 9.34 -1.15 7.55
C ARG A 34 9.26 -0.62 8.99
N THR A 35 9.24 0.70 9.19
CA THR A 35 9.06 1.29 10.53
C THR A 35 7.61 1.25 11.01
N PHE A 36 6.67 0.86 10.14
CA PHE A 36 5.26 0.91 10.51
C PHE A 36 4.93 -0.23 11.48
N PRO A 37 4.06 0.03 12.47
CA PRO A 37 3.54 -1.03 13.32
C PRO A 37 2.91 -2.13 12.45
N PRO A 38 3.11 -3.42 12.78
CA PRO A 38 2.58 -4.54 12.01
C PRO A 38 1.07 -4.44 11.76
N GLU A 39 0.30 -3.90 12.72
CA GLU A 39 -1.14 -3.67 12.64
C GLU A 39 -1.50 -2.67 11.53
N ARG A 40 -0.66 -1.63 11.38
CA ARG A 40 -0.84 -0.63 10.33
C ARG A 40 -0.50 -1.21 8.96
N VAL A 41 0.54 -2.04 8.87
CA VAL A 41 0.89 -2.77 7.64
C VAL A 41 -0.24 -3.72 7.25
N TRP A 42 -0.74 -4.49 8.20
CA TRP A 42 -1.89 -5.38 8.05
C TRP A 42 -3.11 -4.66 7.45
N LEU A 43 -3.50 -3.52 8.04
CA LEU A 43 -4.64 -2.74 7.55
C LEU A 43 -4.46 -2.32 6.08
N TYR A 44 -3.25 -1.91 5.70
CA TYR A 44 -2.96 -1.55 4.31
C TYR A 44 -3.04 -2.74 3.36
N VAL A 45 -2.57 -3.93 3.77
CA VAL A 45 -2.69 -5.12 2.93
C VAL A 45 -4.16 -5.51 2.76
N LYS A 46 -4.95 -5.48 3.83
CA LYS A 46 -6.41 -5.73 3.75
C LYS A 46 -7.11 -4.77 2.80
N ILE A 47 -6.80 -3.48 2.88
CA ILE A 47 -7.36 -2.48 1.94
C ILE A 47 -6.94 -2.82 0.51
N SER A 48 -5.68 -3.15 0.26
CA SER A 48 -5.18 -3.47 -1.09
C SER A 48 -5.81 -4.73 -1.70
N GLN A 49 -6.07 -5.77 -0.90
CA GLN A 49 -6.70 -7.01 -1.34
C GLN A 49 -8.19 -6.85 -1.67
N ASN A 50 -8.85 -5.84 -1.09
CA ASN A 50 -10.26 -5.56 -1.34
C ASN A 50 -10.46 -4.36 -2.29
N LEU A 51 -9.39 -3.69 -2.73
CA LEU A 51 -9.43 -2.50 -3.59
C LEU A 51 -9.95 -2.80 -5.01
N ASN A 52 -9.65 -3.99 -5.54
CA ASN A 52 -10.18 -4.46 -6.82
C ASN A 52 -11.66 -4.85 -6.75
N LYS A 53 -12.20 -5.05 -5.54
CA LYS A 53 -13.62 -5.30 -5.30
C LYS A 53 -14.39 -4.01 -5.07
N PHE A 54 -13.72 -2.86 -5.07
CA PHE A 54 -14.30 -1.56 -4.77
C PHE A 54 -14.77 -0.89 -6.07
N CYS A 55 -16.07 -0.93 -6.34
CA CYS A 55 -16.74 -0.13 -7.36
C CYS A 55 -17.40 1.10 -6.72
N SER A 56 -17.48 2.22 -7.44
CA SER A 56 -18.22 3.40 -6.99
C SER A 56 -19.71 3.12 -6.74
N ASP A 57 -20.24 2.07 -7.35
CA ASP A 57 -21.63 1.67 -7.22
C ASP A 57 -21.86 0.75 -6.00
N ASP A 58 -20.78 0.24 -5.36
CA ASP A 58 -20.84 -0.64 -4.18
C ASP A 58 -21.47 0.02 -2.96
N PHE A 59 -21.52 1.36 -2.92
CA PHE A 59 -22.23 2.10 -1.88
C PHE A 59 -23.75 1.88 -1.90
N THR A 60 -24.29 1.27 -2.96
CA THR A 60 -25.70 0.94 -3.09
C THR A 60 -26.00 -0.56 -2.90
N ILE A 61 -25.00 -1.44 -3.07
CA ILE A 61 -25.18 -2.89 -3.01
C ILE A 61 -23.89 -3.52 -2.44
N GLN A 62 -24.01 -4.30 -1.36
CA GLN A 62 -22.86 -5.01 -0.79
C GLN A 62 -22.46 -6.18 -1.70
N LEU A 63 -21.43 -6.00 -2.54
CA LEU A 63 -21.10 -6.93 -3.63
C LEU A 63 -20.24 -8.14 -3.22
N ALA A 64 -19.56 -8.11 -2.07
CA ALA A 64 -18.98 -9.28 -1.40
C ALA A 64 -18.59 -8.97 0.05
N GLY A 65 -18.57 -9.98 0.92
CA GLY A 65 -18.02 -9.85 2.28
C GLY A 65 -16.53 -9.50 2.25
N LEU A 66 -16.11 -8.55 3.09
CA LEU A 66 -14.71 -8.21 3.25
C LEU A 66 -13.93 -9.46 3.71
N VAL A 67 -12.80 -9.76 3.07
CA VAL A 67 -11.97 -10.90 3.51
C VAL A 67 -11.22 -10.48 4.76
N LEU A 68 -11.80 -10.82 5.91
CA LEU A 68 -11.25 -10.50 7.22
C LEU A 68 -10.17 -11.49 7.63
N ASP A 69 -10.26 -12.75 7.20
CA ASP A 69 -9.37 -13.83 7.61
C ASP A 69 -8.21 -14.08 6.60
N GLY A 70 -6.97 -14.15 7.08
CA GLY A 70 -5.76 -14.40 6.29
C GLY A 70 -4.51 -14.63 7.14
N VAL A 71 -3.45 -15.18 6.53
CA VAL A 71 -2.18 -15.53 7.21
C VAL A 71 -1.57 -14.32 7.96
N GLU A 72 -1.84 -13.12 7.45
CA GLU A 72 -1.33 -11.86 7.95
C GLU A 72 -2.04 -11.36 9.22
N ASP A 73 -3.20 -11.91 9.60
CA ASP A 73 -3.94 -11.45 10.80
C ASP A 73 -3.23 -11.78 12.10
N LYS A 74 -2.28 -12.71 12.06
CA LYS A 74 -1.38 -13.02 13.18
C LYS A 74 -0.51 -11.82 13.59
N PHE A 75 -0.39 -10.81 12.73
CA PHE A 75 0.39 -9.59 12.97
C PHE A 75 -0.45 -8.44 13.57
N ALA A 76 -1.76 -8.61 13.73
CA ALA A 76 -2.67 -7.59 14.26
C ALA A 76 -3.01 -7.77 15.76
N LYS A 77 -2.37 -8.73 16.45
CA LYS A 77 -2.65 -9.11 17.85
C LYS A 77 -1.63 -8.55 18.83
#